data_AF-A0A2E3NSG0-F1
#
_entry.id   AF-A0A2E3NSG0-F1
#
_cell.length_a   1.000
_cell.length_b   1.000
_cell.length_c   1.000
_cell.angle_alpha   90.00
_cell.angle_beta   90.00
_cell.angle_gamma   90.00
#
_symmetry.space_group_name_H-M   'P 1'
#
loop_
_entity.id
_entity.type
_entity.pdbx_description
1 polymer ?
#
loop_
_entity_poly.entity_id
_entity_poly.type
_entity_poly.pdbx_seq_one_letter_code
_entity_poly.pdbx_strand_id
1 'polypeptide(L)'
;MGATALLLTSATQLAAHWGGDEQDAALRDYRAAVDAAEPYVQGAMSRPDVALAYVAPQFDGQIPARLSDTDKLRLACRLVEAGDQRYHRYLELVQLRVRMQAQSRPLPERMSAELTELRQPPMQPRHLVRSRALLDACDRRPDAELLAARSTVRLADRAS
;
A
#
# COMPACT_ATOMS: atom_id res chain seq x y z
N MET A 1 -0.28 26.53 -48.27
CA MET A 1 -0.67 25.90 -46.99
C MET A 1 0.30 24.76 -46.69
N GLY A 2 1.52 25.01 -46.20
CA GLY A 2 2.60 24.03 -46.43
C GLY A 2 3.73 23.88 -45.40
N ALA A 3 3.65 24.44 -44.19
CA ALA A 3 4.69 24.19 -43.17
C ALA A 3 4.12 24.16 -41.75
N THR A 4 3.22 25.09 -41.43
CA THR A 4 2.53 25.14 -40.13
C THR A 4 1.62 23.94 -39.88
N ALA A 5 0.90 23.47 -40.90
CA ALA A 5 0.06 22.27 -40.78
C ALA A 5 0.88 20.98 -40.55
N LEU A 6 2.07 20.88 -41.16
CA LEU A 6 3.00 19.75 -40.98
C LEU A 6 3.68 19.76 -39.60
N LEU A 7 3.97 20.95 -39.06
CA LEU A 7 4.50 21.10 -37.69
C LEU A 7 3.44 20.79 -36.62
N LEU A 8 2.18 21.15 -36.84
CA LEU A 8 1.06 20.82 -35.95
C LEU A 8 0.75 19.32 -35.92
N THR A 9 0.82 18.62 -37.07
CA THR A 9 0.63 17.16 -37.11
C THR A 9 1.81 16.38 -36.53
N SER A 10 3.04 16.86 -36.73
CA SER A 10 4.22 16.22 -36.11
C SER A 10 4.28 16.46 -34.61
N ALA A 11 3.92 17.65 -34.11
CA ALA A 11 3.84 17.92 -32.68
C ALA A 11 2.74 17.10 -31.97
N THR A 12 1.59 16.90 -32.61
CA THR A 12 0.51 16.06 -32.05
C THR A 12 0.85 14.57 -32.10
N GLN A 13 1.52 14.08 -33.14
CA GLN A 13 2.00 12.70 -33.18
C GLN A 13 3.10 12.45 -32.16
N LEU A 14 4.03 13.38 -31.98
CA LEU A 14 5.03 13.28 -30.91
C LEU A 14 4.32 13.23 -29.56
N ALA A 15 3.46 14.22 -29.25
CA ALA A 15 2.75 14.28 -27.97
C ALA A 15 1.86 13.06 -27.70
N ALA A 16 1.24 12.48 -28.74
CA ALA A 16 0.47 11.25 -28.63
C ALA A 16 1.35 10.01 -28.42
N HIS A 17 2.55 9.97 -29.00
CA HIS A 17 3.50 8.88 -28.80
C HIS A 17 4.13 8.91 -27.40
N TRP A 18 4.55 10.09 -26.94
CA TRP A 18 5.02 10.29 -25.56
C TRP A 18 3.90 10.00 -24.54
N GLY A 19 2.67 10.46 -24.79
CA GLY A 19 1.53 10.22 -23.91
C GLY A 19 1.05 8.76 -23.91
N GLY A 20 1.15 8.05 -25.05
CA GLY A 20 0.79 6.64 -25.17
C GLY A 20 1.78 5.72 -24.47
N ASP A 21 3.08 5.95 -24.65
CA ASP A 21 4.13 5.14 -24.02
C ASP A 21 4.13 5.29 -22.49
N GLU A 22 3.86 6.50 -21.98
CA GLU A 22 3.72 6.76 -20.54
C GLU A 22 2.46 6.12 -19.94
N GLN A 23 1.32 6.15 -20.66
CA GLN A 23 0.09 5.50 -20.22
C GLN A 23 0.24 3.98 -20.18
N ASP A 24 0.88 3.40 -21.18
CA ASP A 24 1.16 1.97 -21.23
C ASP A 24 2.16 1.55 -20.14
N ALA A 25 3.15 2.38 -19.83
CA ALA A 25 4.06 2.16 -18.72
C ALA A 25 3.32 2.20 -17.37
N ALA A 26 2.49 3.22 -17.13
CA ALA A 26 1.70 3.34 -15.91
C ALA A 26 0.73 2.17 -15.71
N LEU A 27 0.11 1.67 -16.79
CA LEU A 27 -0.76 0.50 -16.73
C LEU A 27 0.01 -0.79 -16.43
N ARG A 28 1.21 -0.96 -17.01
CA ARG A 28 2.10 -2.09 -16.69
C ARG A 28 2.54 -2.06 -15.22
N ASP A 29 2.95 -0.89 -14.72
CA ASP A 29 3.35 -0.72 -13.32
C ASP A 29 2.20 -0.99 -12.36
N TYR A 30 1.00 -0.50 -12.69
CA TYR A 30 -0.21 -0.77 -11.92
C TYR A 30 -0.50 -2.28 -11.84
N ARG A 31 -0.50 -2.98 -12.97
CA ARG A 31 -0.71 -4.45 -13.01
C ARG A 31 0.35 -5.20 -12.21
N ALA A 32 1.62 -4.83 -12.37
CA ALA A 32 2.72 -5.44 -11.61
C ALA A 32 2.56 -5.22 -10.09
N ALA A 33 2.05 -4.06 -9.67
CA ALA A 33 1.77 -3.78 -8.27
C ALA A 33 0.58 -4.62 -7.75
N VAL A 34 -0.49 -4.77 -8.55
CA VAL A 34 -1.66 -5.62 -8.19
C VAL A 34 -1.25 -7.08 -8.06
N ASP A 35 -0.52 -7.61 -9.05
CA ASP A 35 -0.04 -9.00 -9.04
C ASP A 35 0.87 -9.25 -7.83
N ALA A 36 1.68 -8.26 -7.46
CA ALA A 36 2.50 -8.32 -6.27
C ALA A 36 1.70 -8.22 -4.97
N ALA A 37 0.58 -7.48 -4.95
CA ALA A 37 -0.30 -7.34 -3.79
C ALA A 37 -1.10 -8.61 -3.49
N GLU A 38 -1.48 -9.37 -4.53
CA GLU A 38 -2.30 -10.59 -4.44
C GLU A 38 -1.85 -11.57 -3.34
N PRO A 39 -0.58 -12.04 -3.29
CA PRO A 39 -0.17 -13.00 -2.27
C PRO A 39 -0.24 -12.46 -0.83
N TYR A 40 -0.01 -11.16 -0.65
CA TYR A 40 -0.10 -10.52 0.67
C TYR A 40 -1.55 -10.46 1.16
N VAL A 41 -2.46 -10.10 0.27
CA VAL A 41 -3.90 -10.01 0.53
C VAL A 41 -4.49 -11.39 0.76
N GLN A 42 -4.17 -12.38 -0.08
CA GLN A 42 -4.62 -13.77 0.14
C GLN A 42 -4.09 -14.34 1.46
N GLY A 43 -2.83 -14.06 1.79
CA GLY A 43 -2.24 -14.42 3.09
C GLY A 43 -2.97 -13.81 4.28
N ALA A 44 -3.45 -12.57 4.16
CA ALA A 44 -4.25 -11.91 5.18
C ALA A 44 -5.68 -12.47 5.28
N MET A 45 -6.34 -12.71 4.13
CA MET A 45 -7.71 -13.22 4.08
C MET A 45 -7.84 -14.69 4.50
N SER A 46 -6.82 -15.51 4.25
CA SER A 46 -6.80 -16.93 4.63
C SER A 46 -6.66 -17.17 6.14
N ARG A 47 -6.39 -16.11 6.91
CA ARG A 47 -6.16 -16.16 8.35
C ARG A 47 -7.26 -15.41 9.10
N PRO A 48 -8.13 -16.09 9.86
CA PRO A 48 -9.29 -15.45 10.48
C PRO A 48 -8.92 -14.30 11.43
N ASP A 49 -7.88 -14.47 12.23
CA ASP A 49 -7.35 -13.47 13.15
C ASP A 49 -6.89 -12.20 12.40
N VAL A 50 -6.14 -12.40 11.32
CA VAL A 50 -5.62 -11.31 10.49
C VAL A 50 -6.75 -10.63 9.71
N ALA A 51 -7.64 -11.41 9.12
CA ALA A 51 -8.75 -10.90 8.34
C ALA A 51 -9.68 -10.04 9.20
N LEU A 52 -9.99 -10.47 10.42
CA LEU A 52 -10.80 -9.69 11.35
C LEU A 52 -10.09 -8.40 11.81
N ALA A 53 -8.78 -8.45 12.06
CA ALA A 53 -8.03 -7.30 12.55
C ALA A 53 -7.68 -6.27 11.48
N TYR A 54 -7.39 -6.70 10.24
CA TYR A 54 -6.81 -5.84 9.20
C TYR A 54 -7.64 -5.73 7.92
N VAL A 55 -8.45 -6.74 7.58
CA VAL A 55 -9.29 -6.71 6.37
C VAL A 55 -10.66 -6.13 6.67
N ALA A 56 -11.37 -6.71 7.65
CA ALA A 56 -12.73 -6.32 8.00
C ALA A 56 -12.91 -4.82 8.28
N PRO A 57 -12.00 -4.11 8.99
CA PRO A 57 -12.14 -2.68 9.24
C PRO A 57 -12.08 -1.81 7.97
N GLN A 58 -11.59 -2.35 6.85
CA GLN A 58 -11.54 -1.64 5.57
C GLN A 58 -12.83 -1.79 4.75
N PHE A 59 -13.74 -2.69 5.17
CA PHE A 59 -14.97 -3.05 4.45
C PHE A 59 -16.15 -3.17 5.43
N ASP A 60 -16.35 -2.15 6.25
CA ASP A 60 -17.49 -2.03 7.18
C ASP A 60 -17.68 -3.24 8.13
N GLY A 61 -16.56 -3.84 8.55
CA GLY A 61 -16.54 -5.00 9.44
C GLY A 61 -16.79 -6.34 8.74
N GLN A 62 -16.92 -6.36 7.41
CA GLN A 62 -17.11 -7.59 6.63
C GLN A 62 -15.82 -8.02 5.93
N ILE A 63 -15.65 -9.32 5.71
CA ILE A 63 -14.55 -9.85 4.91
C ILE A 63 -15.11 -10.20 3.53
N PRO A 64 -14.83 -9.41 2.48
CA PRO A 64 -15.37 -9.66 1.16
C PRO A 64 -14.79 -10.95 0.56
N ALA A 65 -15.61 -11.72 -0.17
CA ALA A 65 -15.15 -12.94 -0.83
C ALA A 65 -14.23 -12.67 -2.04
N ARG A 66 -14.33 -11.47 -2.63
CA ARG A 66 -13.52 -11.01 -3.76
C ARG A 66 -13.21 -9.54 -3.59
N LEU A 67 -12.02 -9.16 -4.04
CA LEU A 67 -11.53 -7.78 -4.00
C LEU A 67 -11.28 -7.28 -5.41
N SER A 68 -11.62 -6.00 -5.66
CA SER A 68 -11.18 -5.32 -6.87
C SER A 68 -9.67 -5.11 -6.83
N ASP A 69 -9.03 -4.92 -7.99
CA ASP A 69 -7.58 -4.66 -8.07
C ASP A 69 -7.16 -3.43 -7.27
N THR A 70 -8.02 -2.40 -7.24
CA THR A 70 -7.81 -1.20 -6.43
C THR A 70 -7.87 -1.51 -4.94
N ASP A 71 -8.82 -2.33 -4.51
CA ASP A 71 -8.95 -2.71 -3.09
C ASP A 71 -7.81 -3.62 -2.64
N LYS A 72 -7.32 -4.51 -3.51
CA LYS A 72 -6.13 -5.33 -3.24
C LYS A 72 -4.92 -4.45 -2.98
N LEU A 73 -4.66 -3.46 -3.84
CA LEU A 73 -3.57 -2.52 -3.66
C LEU A 73 -3.73 -1.70 -2.37
N ARG A 74 -4.93 -1.15 -2.12
CA ARG A 74 -5.20 -0.37 -0.91
C ARG A 74 -4.94 -1.21 0.34
N LEU A 75 -5.47 -2.42 0.38
CA LEU A 75 -5.32 -3.35 1.51
C LEU A 75 -3.86 -3.80 1.67
N ALA A 76 -3.17 -4.16 0.60
CA ALA A 76 -1.75 -4.53 0.66
C ALA A 76 -0.90 -3.40 1.23
N CYS A 77 -1.10 -2.16 0.79
CA CYS A 77 -0.36 -1.02 1.33
C CYS A 77 -0.65 -0.77 2.81
N ARG A 78 -1.89 -1.00 3.27
CA ARG A 78 -2.23 -0.94 4.71
C ARG A 78 -1.57 -2.06 5.51
N LEU A 79 -1.54 -3.28 4.98
CA LEU A 79 -0.85 -4.41 5.61
C LEU A 79 0.66 -4.15 5.74
N VAL A 80 1.25 -3.53 4.71
CA VAL A 80 2.66 -3.14 4.72
C VAL A 80 2.94 -2.05 5.76
N GLU A 81 2.11 -1.01 5.80
CA GLU A 81 2.19 0.08 6.79
C GLU A 81 2.04 -0.45 8.24
N ALA A 82 1.05 -1.32 8.48
CA ALA A 82 0.85 -1.95 9.78
C ALA A 82 2.03 -2.88 10.14
N GLY A 83 2.55 -3.63 9.17
CA GLY A 83 3.72 -4.48 9.33
C GLY A 83 4.96 -3.70 9.75
N ASP A 84 5.16 -2.51 9.17
CA ASP A 84 6.24 -1.61 9.57
C ASP A 84 6.09 -1.08 10.99
N GLN A 85 4.91 -0.58 11.35
CA GLN A 85 4.65 -0.08 12.70
C GLN A 85 4.91 -1.17 13.74
N ARG A 86 4.40 -2.38 13.46
CA ARG A 86 4.60 -3.57 14.31
C ARG A 86 6.08 -3.93 14.44
N TYR A 87 6.83 -3.86 13.34
CA TYR A 87 8.27 -4.13 13.33
C TYR A 87 9.09 -3.10 14.11
N HIS A 88 8.81 -1.81 13.93
CA HIS A 88 9.49 -0.75 14.69
C HIS A 88 9.20 -0.89 16.18
N ARG A 89 7.95 -1.14 16.54
CA ARG A 89 7.57 -1.38 17.93
C ARG A 89 8.26 -2.60 18.53
N TYR A 90 8.40 -3.68 17.75
CA TYR A 90 9.17 -4.85 18.17
C TYR A 90 10.63 -4.49 18.45
N LEU A 91 11.29 -3.72 17.57
CA LEU A 91 12.66 -3.28 17.77
C LEU A 91 12.82 -2.41 19.02
N GLU A 92 11.89 -1.49 19.28
CA GLU A 92 11.89 -0.66 20.50
C GLU A 92 11.86 -1.52 21.76
N LEU A 93 10.96 -2.52 21.81
CA LEU A 93 10.82 -3.40 22.97
C LEU A 93 12.03 -4.33 23.14
N VAL A 94 12.64 -4.79 22.04
CA VAL A 94 13.90 -5.54 22.09
C VAL A 94 15.02 -4.68 22.66
N GLN A 95 15.18 -3.43 22.19
CA GLN A 95 16.20 -2.51 22.70
C GLN A 95 15.98 -2.20 24.18
N LEU A 96 14.72 -1.99 24.60
CA LEU A 96 14.37 -1.80 26.00
C LEU A 96 14.73 -3.03 26.84
N ARG A 97 14.39 -4.23 26.38
CA ARG A 97 14.74 -5.49 27.04
C ARG A 97 16.24 -5.61 27.23
N VAL A 98 17.04 -5.34 26.20
CA VAL A 98 18.50 -5.37 26.27
C VAL A 98 19.02 -4.38 27.30
N ARG A 99 18.51 -3.14 27.31
CA ARG A 99 18.90 -2.10 28.28
C ARG A 99 18.58 -2.51 29.72
N MET A 100 17.41 -3.11 29.95
CA MET A 100 17.02 -3.58 31.29
C MET A 100 17.83 -4.80 31.74
N GLN A 101 18.13 -5.73 30.83
CA GLN A 101 19.00 -6.87 31.11
C GLN A 101 20.42 -6.42 31.49
N ALA A 102 20.95 -5.38 30.86
CA ALA A 102 22.23 -4.77 31.23
C ALA A 102 22.20 -4.15 32.64
N GLN A 103 21.01 -3.80 33.16
CA GLN A 103 20.79 -3.33 34.53
C GLN A 103 20.36 -4.46 35.48
N SER A 104 20.43 -5.73 35.04
CA SER A 104 19.97 -6.91 35.78
C SER A 104 18.49 -6.83 36.20
N ARG A 105 17.66 -6.14 35.41
CA ARG A 105 16.21 -6.00 35.63
C ARG A 105 15.42 -6.77 34.56
N PRO A 106 14.32 -7.47 34.91
CA PRO A 106 13.44 -8.08 33.93
C PRO A 106 12.59 -7.02 33.23
N LEU A 107 12.19 -7.30 31.98
CA LEU A 107 11.21 -6.48 31.26
C LEU A 107 9.83 -6.59 31.96
N PRO A 108 9.08 -5.49 32.13
CA PRO A 108 7.74 -5.55 32.71
C PRO A 108 6.83 -6.54 31.97
N GLU A 109 5.99 -7.28 32.71
CA GLU A 109 5.16 -8.36 32.17
C GLU A 109 4.30 -7.91 30.99
N ARG A 110 3.67 -6.73 31.10
CA ARG A 110 2.87 -6.14 30.02
C ARG A 110 3.67 -5.98 28.72
N MET A 111 4.91 -5.51 28.80
CA MET A 111 5.78 -5.31 27.63
C MET A 111 6.32 -6.64 27.10
N SER A 112 6.51 -7.64 27.97
CA SER A 112 6.87 -9.00 27.57
C SER A 112 5.74 -9.68 26.80
N ALA A 113 4.49 -9.50 27.25
CA ALA A 113 3.30 -9.95 26.55
C ALA A 113 3.17 -9.27 25.19
N GLU A 114 3.33 -7.94 25.14
CA GLU A 114 3.34 -7.17 23.89
C GLU A 114 4.41 -7.67 22.91
N LEU A 115 5.64 -7.89 23.38
CA LEU A 115 6.72 -8.45 22.54
C LEU A 115 6.39 -9.84 21.98
N THR A 116 5.69 -10.67 22.77
CA THR A 116 5.24 -12.00 22.36
C THR A 116 4.13 -11.91 21.32
N GLU A 117 3.18 -11.00 21.53
CA GLU A 117 2.13 -10.70 20.57
C GLU A 117 2.74 -10.25 19.25
N LEU A 118 3.63 -9.25 19.26
CA LEU A 118 4.26 -8.68 18.06
C LEU A 118 4.98 -9.70 17.18
N ARG A 119 5.50 -10.79 17.77
CA ARG A 119 6.12 -11.90 17.03
C ARG A 119 5.14 -12.72 16.22
N GLN A 120 3.86 -12.72 16.58
CA GLN A 120 2.84 -13.42 15.78
C GLN A 120 2.66 -12.70 14.44
N PRO A 121 2.42 -13.42 13.33
CA PRO A 121 2.14 -12.75 12.07
C PRO A 121 0.76 -12.07 12.12
N PRO A 122 0.52 -11.05 11.28
CA PRO A 122 1.28 -10.72 10.08
C PRO A 122 2.39 -9.72 10.40
N MET A 123 3.65 -10.12 10.16
CA MET A 123 4.74 -9.16 10.00
C MET A 123 5.03 -9.07 8.51
N GLN A 124 4.52 -8.03 7.87
CA GLN A 124 4.83 -7.70 6.47
C GLN A 124 5.46 -6.30 6.36
N PRO A 125 6.54 -6.00 7.10
CA PRO A 125 7.20 -4.71 6.99
C PRO A 125 7.77 -4.49 5.57
N ARG A 126 7.88 -3.23 5.16
CA ARG A 126 8.37 -2.78 3.84
C ARG A 126 9.67 -3.45 3.42
N HIS A 127 10.60 -3.67 4.34
CA HIS A 127 11.89 -4.29 4.03
C HIS A 127 11.81 -5.79 3.68
N LEU A 128 10.69 -6.46 3.99
CA LEU A 128 10.39 -7.83 3.56
C LEU A 128 9.51 -7.89 2.31
N VAL A 129 9.02 -6.74 1.83
CA VAL A 129 8.28 -6.64 0.57
C VAL A 129 9.26 -6.76 -0.59
N ARG A 130 9.11 -7.81 -1.40
CA ARG A 130 10.05 -8.10 -2.51
C ARG A 130 9.76 -7.26 -3.76
N SER A 131 8.52 -6.80 -3.93
CA SER A 131 8.11 -6.07 -5.12
C SER A 131 8.32 -4.57 -4.95
N ARG A 132 9.21 -4.01 -5.77
CA ARG A 132 9.40 -2.56 -5.87
C ARG A 132 8.16 -1.85 -6.42
N ALA A 133 7.46 -2.46 -7.38
CA ALA A 133 6.23 -1.90 -7.94
C ALA A 133 5.14 -1.73 -6.87
N LEU A 134 5.03 -2.67 -5.92
CA LEU A 134 4.11 -2.55 -4.80
C LEU A 134 4.52 -1.41 -3.86
N LEU A 135 5.80 -1.32 -3.50
CA LEU A 135 6.30 -0.24 -2.63
C LEU A 135 6.10 1.14 -3.27
N ASP A 136 6.44 1.28 -4.56
CA ASP A 136 6.26 2.51 -5.31
C ASP A 136 4.76 2.89 -5.41
N ALA A 137 3.86 1.91 -5.56
CA ALA A 137 2.42 2.14 -5.53
C ALA A 137 1.93 2.61 -4.14
N CYS A 138 2.47 2.04 -3.07
CA CYS A 138 2.13 2.44 -1.70
C CYS A 138 2.63 3.85 -1.35
N ASP A 139 3.79 4.25 -1.86
CA ASP A 139 4.32 5.60 -1.65
C ASP A 139 3.52 6.67 -2.40
N ARG A 140 2.90 6.32 -3.53
CA ARG A 140 2.02 7.22 -4.31
C ARG A 140 0.58 7.29 -3.80
N ARG A 141 0.20 6.49 -2.79
CA ARG A 141 -1.17 6.42 -2.25
C ARG A 141 -1.76 7.76 -1.76
N PRO A 142 -1.02 8.65 -1.06
CA PRO A 142 -1.59 9.95 -0.66
C PRO A 142 -1.98 10.82 -1.86
N ASP A 143 -1.25 10.74 -2.97
CA ASP A 143 -1.56 11.51 -4.18
C ASP A 143 -2.79 10.94 -4.90
N ALA A 144 -3.00 9.63 -4.88
CA ALA A 144 -4.17 8.97 -5.48
C ALA A 144 -5.49 9.27 -4.73
N GLU A 145 -5.46 9.30 -3.39
CA GLU A 145 -6.62 9.67 -2.57
C GLU A 145 -6.97 11.17 -2.72
N LEU A 146 -5.96 12.05 -2.80
CA LEU A 146 -6.15 13.49 -3.05
C LEU A 146 -6.68 13.78 -4.47
N LEU A 147 -6.22 13.06 -5.49
CA LEU A 147 -6.73 13.20 -6.86
C LEU A 147 -8.17 12.70 -7.01
N ALA A 148 -8.54 11.61 -6.33
CA ALA A 148 -9.91 11.11 -6.28
C ALA A 148 -10.86 12.05 -5.53
N ALA A 149 -10.40 12.70 -4.45
CA ALA A 149 -11.20 13.71 -3.74
C ALA A 149 -11.39 15.00 -4.58
N ARG A 150 -10.42 15.39 -5.41
CA ARG A 150 -10.56 16.57 -6.29
C ARG A 150 -11.46 16.31 -7.50
N SER A 151 -11.56 15.07 -7.96
CA SER A 151 -12.45 14.71 -9.08
C SER A 151 -13.92 14.62 -8.65
N THR A 152 -14.21 14.18 -7.42
CA THR A 152 -15.58 14.18 -6.87
C THR A 152 -16.11 15.58 -6.61
N VAL A 153 -15.25 16.51 -6.14
CA VAL A 153 -15.62 17.93 -5.99
C VAL A 153 -15.95 18.57 -7.35
N ARG A 154 -15.17 18.29 -8.40
CA ARG A 154 -15.46 18.80 -9.76
C ARG A 154 -16.71 18.20 -10.42
N LEU A 155 -17.10 16.99 -10.03
CA LEU A 155 -18.34 16.36 -10.51
C LEU A 155 -19.58 16.96 -9.82
N ALA A 156 -19.47 17.31 -8.53
CA ALA A 156 -20.52 17.99 -7.79
C ALA A 156 -20.76 19.42 -8.31
N ASP A 157 -19.69 20.17 -8.63
CA ASP A 157 -19.78 21.53 -9.21
C ASP A 157 -20.35 21.58 -10.63
N ARG A 158 -20.35 20.47 -11.37
CA ARG A 158 -20.97 20.39 -12.72
C ARG A 158 -22.42 19.93 -12.70
N ALA A 159 -22.91 19.48 -11.55
CA ALA A 159 -24.28 19.00 -11.36
C ALA A 159 -25.17 20.04 -10.64
N SER A 160 -24.64 21.22 -10.34
CA SER A 160 -25.37 22.40 -9.82
C SER A 160 -25.51 23.46 -10.90
#